data_AF-A0A8J8NK05-F1
#
_entry.id   AF-A0A8J8NK05-F1
#
_cell.length_a   1.000
_cell.length_b   1.000
_cell.length_c   1.000
_cell.angle_alpha   90.00
_cell.angle_beta   90.00
_cell.angle_gamma   90.00
#
_symmetry.space_group_name_H-M   'P 1'
#
loop_
_entity.id
_entity.type
_entity.pdbx_description
1 polymer ?
#
loop_
_entity_poly.entity_id
_entity_poly.type
_entity_poly.pdbx_seq_one_letter_code
_entity_poly.pdbx_strand_id
1 'polypeptide(L)'
;MADNNENPSYVPSKDHGTALPQQRRSKFLKTPDKADYQRMTMMDFENMQIGAGNMMFKHVEFPLTYDQRYQLFRQILWQFSFGYISEEDYKAISRPKKVGFIAASAWGVGFMGLNQMYSTNPERFYKKFLLTPLSFIYFAVLPLGGLYLYQKRQSQTYAAMYTKYVGKLTDEELLELDAKFQPNRKVVYQYIIKRHKEQQQRLQEALPIGSESEL
;
A
#
# COMPACT_ATOMS: atom_id res chain seq x y z
N MET A 1 -46.12 48.70 24.50
CA MET A 1 -44.89 49.03 25.23
C MET A 1 -43.80 48.18 24.61
N ALA A 2 -42.83 48.86 24.02
CA ALA A 2 -41.67 48.27 23.37
C ALA A 2 -40.66 47.88 24.45
N ASP A 3 -40.03 46.72 24.30
CA ASP A 3 -38.68 46.51 24.79
C ASP A 3 -37.85 45.86 23.68
N ASN A 4 -36.79 46.60 23.36
CA ASN A 4 -35.75 46.34 22.38
C ASN A 4 -34.66 45.42 22.97
N ASN A 5 -33.72 45.06 22.09
CA ASN A 5 -32.33 44.69 22.35
C ASN A 5 -32.05 43.23 22.74
N GLU A 6 -31.04 42.55 22.18
CA GLU A 6 -30.08 42.90 21.14
C GLU A 6 -29.45 41.60 20.64
N ASN A 7 -29.32 41.48 19.32
CA ASN A 7 -28.52 40.46 18.65
C ASN A 7 -27.05 40.61 19.05
N PRO A 8 -26.34 39.56 19.49
CA PRO A 8 -24.89 39.63 19.58
C PRO A 8 -24.30 39.66 18.17
N SER A 9 -23.77 40.83 17.82
CA SER A 9 -23.07 41.11 16.58
C SER A 9 -21.79 40.30 16.48
N TYR A 10 -21.62 39.73 15.29
CA TYR A 10 -20.42 39.05 14.82
C TYR A 10 -19.21 40.00 14.89
N VAL A 11 -18.22 39.65 15.71
CA VAL A 11 -16.93 40.34 15.77
C VAL A 11 -15.96 39.61 14.83
N PRO A 12 -15.46 40.24 13.76
CA PRO A 12 -14.39 39.65 12.96
C PRO A 12 -13.08 39.76 13.75
N SER A 13 -12.51 38.62 14.15
CA SER A 13 -11.19 38.61 14.80
C SER A 13 -10.13 39.05 13.80
N LYS A 14 -9.41 40.10 14.16
CA LYS A 14 -8.26 40.64 13.43
C LYS A 14 -7.19 39.57 13.21
N ASP A 15 -6.61 39.66 12.02
CA ASP A 15 -5.38 39.03 11.58
C ASP A 15 -4.31 38.97 12.68
N HIS A 16 -3.96 37.74 13.05
CA HIS A 16 -2.58 37.40 13.39
C HIS A 16 -2.08 36.42 12.34
N GLY A 17 -1.54 37.01 11.27
CA GLY A 17 -0.70 36.32 10.31
C GLY A 17 0.57 35.82 10.99
N THR A 18 0.54 34.62 11.56
CA THR A 18 1.72 33.76 11.60
C THR A 18 1.76 33.01 10.27
N ALA A 19 2.34 33.67 9.27
CA ALA A 19 2.85 32.99 8.10
C ALA A 19 3.89 31.97 8.57
N LEU A 20 3.49 30.70 8.63
CA LEU A 20 4.43 29.59 8.69
C LEU A 20 5.41 29.77 7.51
N PRO A 21 6.74 29.68 7.74
CA PRO A 21 7.70 29.88 6.66
C PRO A 21 7.42 28.88 5.53
N GLN A 22 6.89 29.36 4.40
CA GLN A 22 6.85 28.65 3.12
C GLN A 22 8.26 28.56 2.50
N GLN A 23 9.25 28.16 3.28
CA GLN A 23 10.60 27.91 2.82
C GLN A 23 11.09 26.55 3.35
N ARG A 24 10.46 25.47 2.88
CA ARG A 24 11.07 24.12 2.78
C ARG A 24 10.22 23.09 2.03
N ARG A 25 9.38 23.51 1.07
CA ARG A 25 8.58 22.59 0.24
C ARG A 25 8.74 22.81 -1.27
N SER A 26 9.93 23.23 -1.71
CA SER A 26 10.28 23.27 -3.13
C SER A 26 11.72 22.80 -3.42
N LYS A 27 12.28 21.93 -2.58
CA LYS A 27 13.14 20.87 -3.12
C LYS A 27 12.22 19.75 -3.61
N PHE A 28 11.37 20.07 -4.58
CA PHE A 28 10.89 19.03 -5.49
C PHE A 28 12.15 18.33 -5.96
N LEU A 29 12.21 17.01 -5.73
CA LEU A 29 13.12 16.15 -6.47
C LEU A 29 12.94 16.55 -7.93
N LYS A 30 13.91 17.30 -8.49
CA LYS A 30 14.12 17.26 -9.92
C LYS A 30 14.29 15.78 -10.20
N THR A 31 13.36 15.20 -10.96
CA THR A 31 13.62 13.93 -11.62
C THR A 31 14.96 14.11 -12.33
N PRO A 32 16.01 13.37 -11.94
CA PRO A 32 17.31 13.55 -12.56
C PRO A 32 17.18 13.37 -14.08
N ASP A 33 18.05 14.03 -14.83
CA ASP A 33 18.09 13.85 -16.29
C ASP A 33 18.78 12.51 -16.62
N LYS A 34 18.56 11.96 -17.83
CA LYS A 34 19.20 10.71 -18.30
C LYS A 34 20.72 10.66 -18.03
N ALA A 35 21.38 11.81 -18.08
CA ALA A 35 22.82 11.97 -17.86
C ALA A 35 23.22 11.88 -16.37
N ASP A 36 22.38 12.35 -15.45
CA ASP A 36 22.65 12.32 -14.01
C ASP A 36 22.61 10.88 -13.48
N TYR A 37 21.80 10.02 -14.09
CA TYR A 37 21.67 8.62 -13.68
C TYR A 37 22.85 7.73 -14.06
N GLN A 38 23.66 8.11 -15.06
CA GLN A 38 24.88 7.38 -15.40
C GLN A 38 25.99 7.59 -14.35
N ARG A 39 25.86 8.61 -13.49
CA ARG A 39 26.83 8.98 -12.45
C ARG A 39 26.36 8.62 -11.04
N MET A 40 25.25 7.90 -10.92
CA MET A 40 24.60 7.62 -9.65
C MET A 40 25.41 6.62 -8.82
N THR A 41 25.80 7.01 -7.61
CA THR A 41 26.57 6.16 -6.70
C THR A 41 25.65 5.32 -5.79
N MET A 42 26.18 4.29 -5.13
CA MET A 42 25.43 3.48 -4.13
C MET A 42 24.80 4.36 -3.04
N MET A 43 25.47 5.45 -2.62
CA MET A 43 24.94 6.40 -1.63
C MET A 43 23.73 7.18 -2.16
N ASP A 44 23.72 7.54 -3.45
CA ASP A 44 22.58 8.23 -4.07
C ASP A 44 21.36 7.29 -4.19
N PHE A 45 21.62 6.01 -4.39
CA PHE A 45 20.60 4.96 -4.45
C PHE A 45 19.93 4.71 -3.10
N GLU A 46 20.73 4.61 -2.02
CA GLU A 46 20.22 4.51 -0.65
C GLU A 46 19.40 5.74 -0.26
N ASN A 47 19.89 6.94 -0.59
CA ASN A 47 19.18 8.18 -0.31
C ASN A 47 17.85 8.32 -1.10
N MET A 48 17.77 7.79 -2.33
CA MET A 48 16.50 7.74 -3.07
C MET A 48 15.52 6.71 -2.52
N GLN A 49 15.99 5.55 -2.06
CA GLN A 49 15.13 4.60 -1.35
C GLN A 49 14.53 5.21 -0.08
N ILE A 50 15.31 6.01 0.65
CA ILE A 50 14.87 6.69 1.87
C ILE A 50 13.86 7.82 1.54
N GLY A 51 14.06 8.56 0.45
CA GLY A 51 13.16 9.65 0.03
C GLY A 51 11.81 9.22 -0.56
N ALA A 52 11.68 7.99 -1.05
CA ALA A 52 10.47 7.47 -1.68
C ALA A 52 9.40 6.90 -0.72
N GLY A 53 9.58 7.06 0.61
CA GLY A 53 8.61 6.55 1.60
C GLY A 53 8.64 5.03 1.75
N ASN A 54 9.84 4.45 1.75
CA ASN A 54 10.04 3.00 1.85
C ASN A 54 9.80 2.48 3.28
N MET A 55 8.58 2.02 3.56
CA MET A 55 8.36 0.91 4.49
C MET A 55 8.16 -0.44 3.78
N MET A 56 8.16 -0.51 2.43
CA MET A 56 7.91 -1.75 1.70
C MET A 56 9.00 -2.23 0.72
N PHE A 57 10.07 -1.47 0.50
CA PHE A 57 11.20 -1.95 -0.31
C PHE A 57 12.42 -2.17 0.58
N LYS A 58 12.39 -3.25 1.36
CA LYS A 58 13.65 -3.97 1.62
C LYS A 58 14.18 -4.41 0.26
N HIS A 59 15.48 -4.22 0.03
CA HIS A 59 16.21 -4.49 -1.22
C HIS A 59 15.48 -5.37 -2.24
N VAL A 60 15.20 -4.80 -3.42
CA VAL A 60 14.81 -5.59 -4.60
C VAL A 60 16.07 -6.31 -5.08
N GLU A 61 16.18 -7.59 -4.76
CA GLU A 61 17.27 -8.46 -5.18
C GLU A 61 16.85 -9.25 -6.42
N PHE A 62 17.79 -9.49 -7.34
CA PHE A 62 17.55 -10.25 -8.56
C PHE A 62 18.26 -11.61 -8.47
N PRO A 63 17.62 -12.73 -8.87
CA PRO A 63 16.24 -12.85 -9.36
C PRO A 63 15.19 -12.52 -8.29
N LEU A 64 14.02 -12.04 -8.71
CA LEU A 64 12.97 -11.65 -7.79
C LEU A 64 12.37 -12.89 -7.12
N THR A 65 12.33 -12.89 -5.80
CA THR A 65 11.60 -13.91 -5.04
C THR A 65 10.10 -13.83 -5.32
N TYR A 66 9.38 -14.94 -5.16
CA TYR A 66 7.92 -14.98 -5.30
C TYR A 66 7.23 -13.88 -4.49
N ASP A 67 7.67 -13.66 -3.25
CA ASP A 67 7.10 -12.65 -2.36
C ASP A 67 7.34 -11.23 -2.89
N GLN A 68 8.54 -10.92 -3.40
CA GLN A 68 8.82 -9.63 -4.02
C GLN A 68 7.94 -9.41 -5.26
N ARG A 69 7.82 -10.43 -6.13
CA ARG A 69 6.93 -10.37 -7.31
C ARG A 69 5.48 -10.13 -6.93
N TYR A 70 5.01 -10.84 -5.90
CA TYR A 70 3.64 -10.71 -5.41
C TYR A 70 3.39 -9.33 -4.77
N GLN A 71 4.35 -8.78 -4.04
CA GLN A 71 4.25 -7.44 -3.46
C GLN A 71 4.24 -6.34 -4.54
N LEU A 72 5.11 -6.44 -5.56
CA LEU A 72 5.10 -5.54 -6.72
C LEU A 72 3.74 -5.57 -7.42
N PHE A 73 3.23 -6.76 -7.72
CA PHE A 73 1.89 -6.94 -8.28
C PHE A 73 0.81 -6.28 -7.41
N ARG A 74 0.84 -6.48 -6.09
CA ARG A 74 -0.13 -5.85 -5.18
C ARG A 74 -0.07 -4.32 -5.21
N GLN A 75 1.12 -3.74 -5.33
CA GLN A 75 1.29 -2.29 -5.43
C GLN A 75 0.73 -1.74 -6.74
N ILE A 76 1.10 -2.35 -7.88
CA ILE A 76 0.57 -2.00 -9.20
C ILE A 76 -0.95 -2.06 -9.19
N LEU A 77 -1.51 -3.16 -8.65
CA LEU A 77 -2.95 -3.36 -8.61
C LEU A 77 -3.64 -2.37 -7.67
N TRP A 78 -3.01 -1.96 -6.57
CA TRP A 78 -3.58 -0.99 -5.65
C TRP A 78 -3.60 0.42 -6.24
N GLN A 79 -2.53 0.83 -6.91
CA GLN A 79 -2.38 2.17 -7.45
C GLN A 79 -3.04 2.35 -8.83
N PHE A 80 -3.08 1.29 -9.66
CA PHE A 80 -3.46 1.38 -11.08
C PHE A 80 -4.50 0.35 -11.52
N SER A 81 -5.32 -0.15 -10.58
CA SER A 81 -6.37 -1.15 -10.85
C SER A 81 -7.16 -0.89 -12.14
N PHE A 82 -7.77 0.28 -12.32
CA PHE A 82 -8.62 0.56 -13.49
C PHE A 82 -7.91 0.52 -14.85
N GLY A 83 -6.60 0.75 -14.90
CA GLY A 83 -5.83 0.78 -16.16
C GLY A 83 -5.21 -0.57 -16.54
N TYR A 84 -5.16 -1.53 -15.60
CA TYR A 84 -4.38 -2.76 -15.76
C TYR A 84 -5.23 -4.04 -15.74
N ILE A 85 -6.37 -4.04 -15.04
CA ILE A 85 -7.24 -5.21 -14.93
C ILE A 85 -8.56 -5.02 -15.67
N SER A 86 -9.18 -6.14 -16.06
CA SER A 86 -10.49 -6.13 -16.69
C SER A 86 -11.57 -5.63 -15.72
N GLU A 87 -12.70 -5.15 -16.25
CA GLU A 87 -13.82 -4.71 -15.41
C GLU A 87 -14.38 -5.85 -14.53
N GLU A 88 -14.39 -7.07 -15.06
CA GLU A 88 -14.84 -8.27 -14.34
C GLU A 88 -13.93 -8.57 -13.14
N ASP A 89 -12.62 -8.51 -13.35
CA ASP A 89 -11.62 -8.71 -12.30
C ASP A 89 -11.65 -7.56 -11.29
N TYR A 90 -11.85 -6.33 -11.75
CA TYR A 90 -12.02 -5.18 -10.87
C TYR A 90 -13.21 -5.38 -9.92
N LYS A 91 -14.36 -5.85 -10.46
CA LYS A 91 -15.53 -6.21 -9.66
C LYS A 91 -15.19 -7.32 -8.66
N ALA A 92 -14.44 -8.35 -9.06
CA ALA A 92 -14.03 -9.44 -8.17
C ALA A 92 -13.18 -8.95 -6.98
N ILE A 93 -12.20 -8.06 -7.19
CA ILE A 93 -11.41 -7.45 -6.09
C ILE A 93 -12.25 -6.55 -5.20
N SER A 94 -13.23 -5.84 -5.78
CA SER A 94 -14.06 -4.90 -5.03
C SER A 94 -15.03 -5.59 -4.07
N ARG A 95 -15.45 -6.82 -4.36
CA ARG A 95 -16.44 -7.56 -3.56
C ARG A 95 -15.99 -7.77 -2.10
N PRO A 96 -14.80 -8.32 -1.80
CA PRO A 96 -14.31 -8.41 -0.42
C PRO A 96 -14.27 -7.06 0.29
N LYS A 97 -13.83 -5.98 -0.40
CA LYS A 97 -13.76 -4.63 0.17
C LYS A 97 -15.14 -4.09 0.55
N LYS A 98 -16.14 -4.27 -0.33
CA LYS A 98 -17.53 -3.89 -0.06
C LYS A 98 -18.11 -4.64 1.13
N VAL A 99 -17.91 -5.96 1.18
CA VAL A 99 -18.37 -6.78 2.32
C VAL A 99 -17.69 -6.36 3.61
N GLY A 100 -16.38 -6.12 3.59
CA GLY A 100 -15.63 -5.62 4.74
C GLY A 100 -16.14 -4.27 5.24
N PHE A 101 -16.42 -3.33 4.33
CA PHE A 101 -16.99 -2.02 4.67
C PHE A 101 -18.39 -2.13 5.28
N ILE A 102 -19.27 -2.96 4.72
CA ILE A 102 -20.61 -3.21 5.27
C ILE A 102 -20.51 -3.82 6.66
N ALA A 103 -19.64 -4.83 6.85
CA ALA A 103 -19.43 -5.47 8.14
C ALA A 103 -18.88 -4.48 9.19
N ALA A 104 -17.90 -3.66 8.82
CA ALA A 104 -17.34 -2.63 9.69
C ALA A 104 -18.40 -1.57 10.07
N SER A 105 -19.24 -1.17 9.11
CA SER A 105 -20.33 -0.21 9.34
C SER A 105 -21.38 -0.80 10.29
N ALA A 106 -21.80 -2.05 10.07
CA ALA A 106 -22.75 -2.74 10.95
C ALA A 106 -22.20 -2.90 12.37
N TRP A 107 -20.91 -3.23 12.51
CA TRP A 107 -20.23 -3.30 13.79
C TRP A 107 -20.12 -1.92 14.46
N GLY A 108 -19.89 -0.84 13.70
CA GLY A 108 -19.92 0.53 14.22
C GLY A 108 -21.30 0.92 14.78
N VAL A 109 -22.38 0.60 14.06
CA VAL A 109 -23.76 0.84 14.52
C VAL A 109 -24.06 0.05 15.80
N GLY A 110 -23.65 -1.22 15.87
CA GLY A 110 -23.79 -2.01 17.09
C GLY A 110 -23.04 -1.41 18.28
N PHE A 111 -21.83 -0.86 18.05
CA PHE A 111 -21.03 -0.23 19.09
C PHE A 111 -21.71 1.04 19.62
N MET A 112 -22.30 1.86 18.73
CA MET A 112 -23.10 3.01 19.14
C MET A 112 -24.30 2.60 20.01
N GLY A 113 -25.02 1.54 19.65
CA GLY A 113 -26.13 1.03 20.44
C GLY A 113 -25.70 0.53 21.83
N LEU A 114 -24.56 -0.15 21.91
CA LEU A 114 -23.97 -0.58 23.18
C LEU A 114 -23.52 0.59 24.05
N ASN A 115 -22.92 1.61 23.45
CA ASN A 115 -22.52 2.82 24.15
C ASN A 115 -23.74 3.56 24.71
N GLN A 116 -24.82 3.70 23.92
CA GLN A 116 -26.07 4.27 24.39
C GLN A 116 -26.67 3.48 25.57
N MET A 117 -26.62 2.14 25.51
CA MET A 117 -27.09 1.28 26.59
C MET A 117 -26.25 1.46 27.87
N TYR A 118 -24.93 1.58 27.72
CA TYR A 118 -24.02 1.89 28.82
C TYR A 118 -24.31 3.26 29.45
N SER A 119 -24.49 4.30 28.63
CA SER A 119 -24.78 5.66 29.12
C SER A 119 -26.14 5.79 29.81
N THR A 120 -27.14 5.00 29.39
CA THR A 120 -28.50 5.09 29.94
C THR A 120 -28.68 4.23 31.21
N ASN A 121 -28.09 3.03 31.24
CA ASN A 121 -28.15 2.15 32.41
C ASN A 121 -26.90 1.24 32.46
N PRO A 122 -25.82 1.70 33.13
CA PRO A 122 -24.55 0.99 33.14
C PRO A 122 -24.66 -0.35 33.85
N GLU A 123 -25.45 -0.46 34.91
CA GLU A 123 -25.64 -1.70 35.67
C GLU A 123 -26.23 -2.82 34.79
N ARG A 124 -27.24 -2.47 33.97
CA ARG A 124 -27.84 -3.41 33.01
C ARG A 124 -26.84 -3.80 31.91
N PHE A 125 -25.98 -2.88 31.47
CA PHE A 125 -24.93 -3.18 30.51
C PHE A 125 -23.93 -4.21 31.05
N TYR A 126 -23.42 -4.00 32.27
CA TYR A 126 -22.49 -4.95 32.88
C TYR A 126 -23.12 -6.32 33.10
N LYS A 127 -24.32 -6.37 33.71
CA LYS A 127 -24.97 -7.63 34.08
C LYS A 127 -25.52 -8.43 32.89
N LYS A 128 -26.05 -7.75 31.86
CA LYS A 128 -26.72 -8.44 30.73
C LYS A 128 -25.86 -8.58 29.47
N PHE A 129 -24.83 -7.76 29.32
CA PHE A 129 -23.99 -7.77 28.12
C PHE A 129 -22.52 -8.01 28.42
N LEU A 130 -21.85 -7.17 29.23
CA LEU A 130 -20.39 -7.26 29.37
C LEU A 130 -19.95 -8.59 30.01
N LEU A 131 -20.65 -9.05 31.05
CA LEU A 131 -20.33 -10.27 31.76
C LEU A 131 -20.92 -11.54 31.11
N THR A 132 -21.61 -11.41 29.98
CA THR A 132 -22.16 -12.56 29.26
C THR A 132 -21.24 -12.97 28.11
N PRO A 133 -21.31 -14.22 27.63
CA PRO A 133 -20.53 -14.66 26.46
C PRO A 133 -20.78 -13.82 25.19
N LEU A 134 -21.88 -13.06 25.14
CA LEU A 134 -22.22 -12.16 24.05
C LEU A 134 -21.18 -11.05 23.86
N SER A 135 -20.59 -10.52 24.94
CA SER A 135 -19.54 -9.50 24.82
C SER A 135 -18.29 -10.05 24.14
N PHE A 136 -17.88 -11.27 24.50
CA PHE A 136 -16.74 -11.95 23.88
C PHE A 136 -17.00 -12.20 22.39
N ILE A 137 -18.20 -12.65 22.04
CA ILE A 137 -18.58 -12.84 20.62
C ILE A 137 -18.51 -11.51 19.88
N TYR A 138 -19.05 -10.44 20.46
CA TYR A 138 -19.14 -9.14 19.81
C TYR A 138 -17.79 -8.43 19.64
N PHE A 139 -16.93 -8.46 20.67
CA PHE A 139 -15.66 -7.73 20.69
C PHE A 139 -14.47 -8.54 20.19
N ALA A 140 -14.50 -9.87 20.23
CA ALA A 140 -13.39 -10.70 19.79
C ALA A 140 -13.76 -11.56 18.57
N VAL A 141 -14.80 -12.40 18.67
CA VAL A 141 -15.09 -13.40 17.64
C VAL A 141 -15.53 -12.75 16.33
N LEU A 142 -16.45 -11.79 16.37
CA LEU A 142 -16.93 -11.09 15.17
C LEU A 142 -15.81 -10.32 14.44
N PRO A 143 -15.02 -9.44 15.09
CA PRO A 143 -13.99 -8.70 14.38
C PRO A 143 -12.83 -9.60 13.91
N LEU A 144 -12.36 -10.53 14.74
CA LEU A 144 -11.26 -11.43 14.35
C LEU A 144 -11.69 -12.43 13.27
N GLY A 145 -12.88 -13.03 13.43
CA GLY A 145 -13.45 -13.95 12.44
C GLY A 145 -13.76 -13.23 11.12
N GLY A 146 -14.32 -12.03 11.19
CA GLY A 146 -14.57 -11.18 10.03
C GLY A 146 -13.28 -10.81 9.30
N LEU A 147 -12.25 -10.39 10.03
CA LEU A 147 -10.93 -10.07 9.47
C LEU A 147 -10.27 -11.30 8.83
N TYR A 148 -10.32 -12.46 9.49
CA TYR A 148 -9.77 -13.70 8.95
C TYR A 148 -10.44 -14.11 7.64
N LEU A 149 -11.78 -14.10 7.60
CA LEU A 149 -12.54 -14.44 6.38
C LEU A 149 -12.28 -13.43 5.26
N TYR A 150 -12.20 -12.14 5.61
CA TYR A 150 -11.84 -11.08 4.66
C TYR A 150 -10.44 -11.32 4.08
N GLN A 151 -9.44 -11.55 4.92
CA GLN A 151 -8.05 -11.77 4.51
C GLN A 151 -7.92 -13.03 3.65
N LYS A 152 -8.60 -14.13 4.02
CA LYS A 152 -8.62 -15.38 3.25
C LYS A 152 -9.22 -15.22 1.85
N ARG A 153 -10.37 -14.53 1.74
CA ARG A 153 -10.98 -14.26 0.42
C ARG A 153 -10.16 -13.30 -0.42
N GLN A 154 -9.59 -12.28 0.23
CA GLN A 154 -8.71 -11.33 -0.43
C GLN A 154 -7.47 -12.04 -0.96
N SER A 155 -6.77 -12.86 -0.16
CA SER A 155 -5.56 -13.56 -0.61
C SER A 155 -5.84 -14.49 -1.79
N GLN A 156 -6.94 -15.24 -1.77
CA GLN A 156 -7.35 -16.10 -2.90
C GLN A 156 -7.57 -15.30 -4.19
N THR A 157 -8.26 -14.16 -4.10
CA THR A 157 -8.54 -13.31 -5.26
C THR A 157 -7.26 -12.73 -5.83
N TYR A 158 -6.37 -12.23 -4.97
CA TYR A 158 -5.10 -11.66 -5.40
C TYR A 158 -4.14 -12.72 -5.97
N ALA A 159 -4.11 -13.93 -5.40
CA ALA A 159 -3.31 -15.03 -5.93
C ALA A 159 -3.78 -15.44 -7.34
N ALA A 160 -5.09 -15.56 -7.55
CA ALA A 160 -5.65 -15.87 -8.88
C ALA A 160 -5.27 -14.81 -9.92
N MET A 161 -5.31 -13.53 -9.54
CA MET A 161 -4.93 -12.45 -10.44
C MET A 161 -3.45 -12.33 -10.67
N TYR A 162 -2.63 -12.61 -9.65
CA TYR A 162 -1.18 -12.70 -9.82
C TYR A 162 -0.87 -13.71 -10.92
N THR A 163 -1.42 -14.92 -10.85
CA THR A 163 -1.22 -15.96 -11.86
C THR A 163 -1.70 -15.53 -13.26
N LYS A 164 -2.84 -14.82 -13.33
CA LYS A 164 -3.43 -14.36 -14.60
C LYS A 164 -2.62 -13.26 -15.29
N TYR A 165 -2.13 -12.28 -14.54
CA TYR A 165 -1.56 -11.05 -15.09
C TYR A 165 -0.03 -10.98 -15.04
N VAL A 166 0.58 -11.58 -14.01
CA VAL A 166 2.03 -11.45 -13.73
C VAL A 166 2.75 -12.80 -13.65
N GLY A 167 2.01 -13.90 -13.47
CA GLY A 167 2.59 -15.23 -13.27
C GLY A 167 3.44 -15.73 -14.43
N LYS A 168 3.22 -15.22 -15.65
CA LYS A 168 3.97 -15.57 -16.85
C LYS A 168 5.05 -14.55 -17.23
N LEU A 169 5.09 -13.39 -16.58
CA LEU A 169 6.06 -12.34 -16.88
C LEU A 169 7.44 -12.75 -16.37
N THR A 170 8.48 -12.38 -17.09
CA THR A 170 9.85 -12.40 -16.59
C THR A 170 10.02 -11.33 -15.50
N ASP A 171 11.07 -11.46 -14.69
CA ASP A 171 11.38 -10.46 -13.65
C ASP A 171 11.65 -9.08 -14.26
N GLU A 172 12.28 -9.04 -15.45
CA GLU A 172 12.51 -7.81 -16.20
C GLU A 172 11.19 -7.16 -16.64
N GLU A 173 10.31 -7.93 -17.28
CA GLU A 173 8.99 -7.45 -17.72
C GLU A 173 8.13 -6.94 -16.56
N LEU A 174 8.19 -7.60 -15.40
CA LEU A 174 7.44 -7.17 -14.21
C LEU A 174 7.94 -5.82 -13.68
N LEU A 175 9.25 -5.58 -13.69
CA LEU A 175 9.81 -4.29 -13.27
C LEU A 175 9.59 -3.20 -14.30
N GLU A 176 9.66 -3.52 -15.59
CA GLU A 176 9.29 -2.59 -16.66
C GLU A 176 7.82 -2.18 -16.56
N LEU A 177 6.95 -3.14 -16.22
CA LEU A 177 5.54 -2.90 -15.97
C LEU A 177 5.34 -1.96 -14.77
N ASP A 178 5.99 -2.20 -13.62
CA ASP A 178 5.90 -1.26 -12.48
C ASP A 178 6.47 0.12 -12.86
N ALA A 179 7.60 0.17 -13.59
CA ALA A 179 8.19 1.42 -14.07
C ALA A 179 7.27 2.22 -15.02
N LYS A 180 6.41 1.55 -15.79
CA LYS A 180 5.43 2.21 -16.65
C LYS A 180 4.43 3.03 -15.83
N PHE A 181 4.08 2.53 -14.66
CA PHE A 181 3.14 3.19 -13.76
C PHE A 181 3.84 4.11 -12.73
N GLN A 182 5.09 3.80 -12.37
CA GLN A 182 5.92 4.54 -11.42
C GLN A 182 7.24 4.96 -12.08
N PRO A 183 7.25 6.03 -12.89
CA PRO A 183 8.41 6.41 -13.70
C PRO A 183 9.62 6.82 -12.87
N ASN A 184 9.41 7.28 -11.63
CA ASN A 184 10.48 7.58 -10.68
C ASN A 184 11.33 6.35 -10.30
N ARG A 185 10.80 5.13 -10.44
CA ARG A 185 11.51 3.88 -10.15
C ARG A 185 12.22 3.29 -11.35
N LYS A 186 11.95 3.80 -12.56
CA LYS A 186 12.49 3.28 -13.81
C LYS A 186 14.01 3.14 -13.79
N VAL A 187 14.71 4.15 -13.28
CA VAL A 187 16.18 4.12 -13.27
C VAL A 187 16.71 3.10 -12.28
N VAL A 188 16.10 3.02 -11.10
CA VAL A 188 16.46 2.01 -10.10
C VAL A 188 16.34 0.61 -10.70
N TYR A 189 15.25 0.32 -11.42
CA TYR A 189 15.07 -0.98 -12.08
C TYR A 189 16.04 -1.19 -13.24
N GLN A 190 16.31 -0.18 -14.06
CA GLN A 190 17.31 -0.26 -15.13
C GLN A 190 18.71 -0.56 -14.58
N TYR A 191 19.08 0.06 -13.46
CA TYR A 191 20.37 -0.19 -12.81
C TYR A 191 20.46 -1.62 -12.28
N ILE A 192 19.42 -2.11 -11.60
CA ILE A 192 19.37 -3.48 -11.06
C ILE A 192 19.46 -4.50 -12.20
N ILE A 193 18.67 -4.33 -13.27
CA ILE A 193 18.68 -5.21 -14.45
C ILE A 193 20.06 -5.22 -15.11
N LYS A 194 20.66 -4.04 -15.32
CA LYS A 194 22.00 -3.92 -15.91
C LYS A 194 23.05 -4.66 -15.09
N ARG A 195 23.07 -4.45 -13.76
CA ARG A 195 24.00 -5.11 -12.85
C ARG A 195 23.84 -6.63 -12.86
N HIS A 196 22.60 -7.12 -12.93
CA HIS A 196 22.34 -8.56 -13.01
C HIS A 196 22.87 -9.16 -14.32
N LYS A 197 22.65 -8.49 -15.46
CA LYS A 197 23.20 -8.90 -16.77
C LYS A 197 24.73 -8.93 -16.77
N GLU A 198 25.37 -7.91 -16.22
CA GLU A 198 26.84 -7.86 -16.07
C GLU A 198 27.36 -9.00 -15.19
N GLN A 199 26.66 -9.34 -14.10
CA GLN A 199 27.04 -10.49 -13.26
C GLN A 199 26.87 -11.83 -13.98
N GLN A 200 25.78 -12.02 -14.72
CA GLN A 200 25.56 -13.23 -15.52
C GLN A 200 26.63 -13.39 -16.62
N GLN A 201 26.99 -12.30 -17.30
CA GLN A 201 28.06 -12.31 -18.30
C GLN A 201 29.41 -12.69 -17.68
N ARG A 202 29.78 -12.10 -16.54
CA ARG A 202 31.01 -12.47 -15.81
C ARG A 202 31.02 -13.93 -15.38
N LEU A 203 29.86 -14.46 -14.96
CA LEU A 203 29.75 -15.87 -14.58
C LEU A 203 29.89 -16.79 -15.80
N GLN A 204 29.32 -16.41 -16.97
CA GLN A 204 29.48 -17.16 -18.21
C GLN A 204 30.92 -17.11 -18.75
N GLU A 205 31.60 -15.97 -18.64
CA GLU A 205 33.01 -15.80 -19.01
C GLU A 205 33.97 -16.52 -18.04
N ALA A 206 33.59 -16.66 -16.77
CA ALA A 206 34.35 -17.39 -15.75
C ALA A 206 34.15 -18.91 -15.83
N LEU A 207 33.15 -19.41 -16.56
CA LEU A 207 33.00 -20.83 -16.84
C LEU A 207 33.93 -21.19 -18.00
N PRO A 208 34.92 -22.08 -17.80
CA PRO A 208 35.87 -22.42 -18.84
C PRO A 208 35.13 -23.06 -20.03
N ILE A 209 35.29 -22.47 -21.21
CA ILE A 209 35.09 -23.15 -22.50
C ILE A 209 36.18 -24.24 -22.55
N GLY A 210 35.88 -25.42 -22.03
CA GLY A 210 36.95 -26.40 -21.78
C GLY A 210 36.47 -27.73 -21.20
N SER A 211 35.56 -28.41 -21.89
CA SER A 211 35.61 -29.87 -21.98
C SER A 211 35.36 -30.31 -23.42
N GLU A 212 35.99 -29.62 -24.37
CA GLU A 212 36.45 -30.24 -25.60
C GLU A 212 37.95 -30.44 -25.45
N SER A 213 38.34 -31.53 -24.78
CA SER A 213 39.67 -32.10 -24.95
C SER A 213 39.62 -33.59 -24.59
N GLU A 214 39.60 -34.39 -25.65
CA GLU A 214 40.20 -35.72 -25.77
C GLU A 214 39.49 -36.90 -25.07
N LEU A 215 38.69 -37.63 -25.85
CA LEU A 215 39.00 -39.02 -26.31
C LEU A 215 37.97 -39.50 -27.34
#